data_AF-A0A967L0M3-F1
#
_entry.id   AF-A0A967L0M3-F1
#
_cell.length_a   1.000
_cell.length_b   1.000
_cell.length_c   1.000
_cell.angle_alpha   90.00
_cell.angle_beta   90.00
_cell.angle_gamma   90.00
#
_symmetry.space_group_name_H-M   'P 1'
#
loop_
_entity.id
_entity.type
_entity.pdbx_description
1 polymer ?
#
loop_
_entity_poly.entity_id
_entity_poly.type
_entity_poly.pdbx_seq_one_letter_code
_entity_poly.pdbx_strand_id
1 'polypeptide(L)'
;MTTTARTAAVIAGLGAVFWAVSQATARTQRLSRDEVYRLAQSVIEEHRLAVDPCMVTAIAKIESGYNPMAIRWEGHIGDASSGLMQTLLGTAYWLATDMSYGAHGTPALNDLFDPRVSIYFGAAYLHWLRTYRGLPRTEQWIVQSYNGGPGNFSGATERYWSRYVAAKQEVC
;
A
#
# COMPACT_ATOMS: atom_id res chain seq x y z
N MET A 1 -35.53 -12.29 -45.56
CA MET A 1 -35.30 -12.11 -44.11
C MET A 1 -33.91 -12.60 -43.75
N THR A 2 -32.84 -11.80 -43.88
CA THR A 2 -31.49 -12.16 -43.36
C THR A 2 -30.58 -10.93 -43.36
N THR A 3 -30.87 -9.92 -42.52
CA THR A 3 -29.98 -8.74 -42.37
C THR A 3 -29.82 -8.27 -40.92
N THR A 4 -30.48 -8.95 -39.97
CA THR A 4 -30.46 -8.59 -38.54
C THR A 4 -29.39 -9.33 -37.74
N ALA A 5 -28.93 -10.50 -38.20
CA ALA A 5 -28.00 -11.34 -37.42
C ALA A 5 -26.53 -10.86 -37.45
N ARG A 6 -26.10 -10.13 -38.48
CA ARG A 6 -24.72 -9.65 -38.60
C ARG A 6 -24.41 -8.43 -37.74
N THR A 7 -25.41 -7.63 -37.39
CA THR A 7 -25.24 -6.39 -36.61
C THR A 7 -25.10 -6.66 -35.11
N ALA A 8 -25.75 -7.70 -34.57
CA ALA A 8 -25.70 -8.03 -33.15
C ALA A 8 -24.35 -8.60 -32.69
N ALA A 9 -23.66 -9.37 -33.55
CA ALA A 9 -22.38 -9.99 -33.22
C ALA A 9 -21.22 -8.98 -33.07
N VAL A 10 -21.25 -7.88 -33.82
CA VAL A 10 -20.21 -6.82 -33.76
C VAL A 10 -20.31 -6.01 -32.46
N ILE A 11 -21.53 -5.77 -31.97
CA ILE A 11 -21.78 -5.00 -30.73
C ILE A 11 -21.33 -5.79 -29.49
N ALA A 12 -21.58 -7.10 -29.44
CA ALA A 12 -21.15 -7.95 -28.32
C ALA A 12 -19.60 -8.07 -28.24
N GLY A 13 -18.92 -8.16 -29.39
CA GLY A 13 -17.46 -8.20 -29.45
C GLY A 13 -16.81 -6.90 -28.97
N LEU A 14 -17.35 -5.75 -29.39
CA LEU A 14 -16.87 -4.44 -28.92
C LEU A 14 -17.16 -4.21 -27.44
N GLY A 15 -18.31 -4.66 -26.92
CA GLY A 15 -18.63 -4.58 -25.49
C GLY A 15 -17.70 -5.43 -24.62
N ALA A 16 -17.37 -6.66 -25.05
CA ALA A 16 -16.44 -7.53 -24.33
C ALA A 16 -15.00 -7.02 -24.37
N VAL A 17 -14.55 -6.50 -25.52
CA VAL A 17 -13.24 -5.84 -25.66
C VAL A 17 -13.19 -4.57 -24.84
N PHE A 18 -14.22 -3.72 -24.88
CA PHE A 18 -14.30 -2.50 -24.08
C PHE A 18 -14.32 -2.81 -22.58
N TRP A 19 -15.06 -3.84 -22.15
CA TRP A 19 -15.07 -4.29 -20.76
C TRP A 19 -13.70 -4.82 -20.33
N ALA A 20 -13.06 -5.68 -21.13
CA ALA A 20 -11.72 -6.19 -20.85
C ALA A 20 -10.65 -5.09 -20.83
N VAL A 21 -10.71 -4.15 -21.77
CA VAL A 21 -9.84 -2.97 -21.81
C VAL A 21 -10.10 -2.06 -20.61
N SER A 22 -11.36 -1.82 -20.23
CA SER A 22 -11.73 -1.00 -19.06
C SER A 22 -11.22 -1.59 -17.75
N GLN A 23 -11.32 -2.92 -17.60
CA GLN A 23 -10.81 -3.67 -16.46
C GLN A 23 -9.28 -3.66 -16.42
N ALA A 24 -8.63 -3.75 -17.58
CA ALA A 24 -7.17 -3.66 -17.70
C ALA A 24 -6.65 -2.24 -17.38
N THR A 25 -7.35 -1.20 -17.81
CA THR A 25 -7.03 0.20 -17.48
C THR A 25 -7.25 0.53 -16.01
N ALA A 26 -8.30 -0.02 -15.38
CA ALA A 26 -8.55 0.14 -13.94
C ALA A 26 -7.45 -0.54 -13.09
N ARG A 27 -6.92 -1.68 -13.53
CA ARG A 27 -5.82 -2.40 -12.87
C ARG A 27 -4.44 -1.73 -12.98
N THR A 28 -4.31 -0.68 -13.78
CA THR A 28 -3.04 0.02 -14.02
C THR A 28 -3.05 1.47 -13.55
N GLN A 29 -4.14 1.95 -12.96
CA GLN A 29 -4.26 3.32 -12.52
C GLN A 29 -3.43 3.56 -11.25
N ARG A 30 -2.26 4.20 -11.43
CA ARG A 30 -1.51 4.79 -10.32
C ARG A 30 -2.26 5.99 -9.79
N LEU A 31 -2.26 6.15 -8.48
CA LEU A 31 -2.75 7.36 -7.83
C LEU A 31 -1.72 8.47 -7.97
N SER A 32 -2.18 9.72 -8.02
CA SER A 32 -1.31 10.88 -7.89
C SER A 32 -0.82 11.02 -6.45
N ARG A 33 0.30 11.74 -6.28
CA ARG A 33 0.83 12.08 -4.95
C ARG A 33 -0.23 12.72 -4.06
N ASP A 34 -1.01 13.67 -4.58
CA ASP A 34 -1.98 14.43 -3.79
C ASP A 34 -3.21 13.59 -3.41
N GLU A 35 -3.57 12.58 -4.21
CA GLU A 35 -4.58 11.58 -3.84
C GLU A 35 -4.08 10.70 -2.69
N VAL A 36 -2.84 10.21 -2.78
CA VAL A 36 -2.23 9.39 -1.72
C VAL A 36 -2.06 10.20 -0.43
N TYR A 37 -1.61 11.44 -0.50
CA TYR A 37 -1.44 12.32 0.67
C TYR A 37 -2.78 12.57 1.38
N ARG A 38 -3.83 12.94 0.64
CA ARG A 38 -5.17 13.18 1.21
C ARG A 38 -5.75 11.90 1.80
N LEU A 39 -5.55 10.76 1.15
CA LEU A 39 -6.00 9.47 1.67
C LEU A 39 -5.24 9.10 2.95
N ALA A 40 -3.92 9.29 2.97
CA ALA A 40 -3.08 9.09 4.16
C ALA A 40 -3.57 9.95 5.33
N GLN A 41 -3.78 11.25 5.09
CA GLN A 41 -4.30 12.17 6.11
C GLN A 41 -5.67 11.71 6.64
N SER A 42 -6.61 11.38 5.75
CA SER A 42 -7.95 10.90 6.13
C SER A 42 -7.88 9.64 7.01
N VAL A 43 -7.09 8.64 6.61
CA VAL A 43 -6.95 7.38 7.37
C VAL A 43 -6.26 7.60 8.71
N ILE A 44 -5.21 8.43 8.75
CA ILE A 44 -4.50 8.79 9.97
C ILE A 44 -5.45 9.45 10.97
N GLU A 45 -6.23 10.43 10.53
CA GLU A 45 -7.18 11.17 11.37
C GLU A 45 -8.32 10.26 11.86
N GLU A 46 -8.92 9.47 10.96
CA GLU A 46 -10.03 8.55 11.25
C GLU A 46 -9.65 7.52 12.34
N HIS A 47 -8.44 6.97 12.25
CA HIS A 47 -7.97 5.92 13.17
C HIS A 47 -7.04 6.42 14.27
N ARG A 48 -6.87 7.75 14.41
CA ARG A 48 -6.03 8.40 15.43
C ARG A 48 -4.59 7.88 15.46
N LEU A 49 -4.03 7.60 14.28
CA LEU A 49 -2.67 7.10 14.15
C LEU A 49 -1.68 8.26 14.25
N ALA A 50 -0.89 8.33 15.32
CA ALA A 50 0.18 9.32 15.48
C ALA A 50 1.37 9.10 14.50
N VAL A 51 1.13 9.34 13.20
CA VAL A 51 2.07 9.21 12.07
C VAL A 51 1.91 10.43 11.16
N ASP A 52 3.00 10.86 10.54
CA ASP A 52 3.02 11.98 9.60
C ASP A 52 2.50 11.54 8.20
N PRO A 53 1.48 12.21 7.61
CA PRO A 53 1.02 11.91 6.25
C PRO A 53 2.13 12.03 5.19
N CYS A 54 3.13 12.90 5.39
CA CYS A 54 4.29 12.99 4.51
C CYS A 54 5.12 11.68 4.55
N MET A 55 5.26 11.07 5.72
CA MET A 55 5.98 9.80 5.88
C MET A 55 5.27 8.66 5.15
N VAL A 56 3.94 8.54 5.32
CA VAL A 56 3.14 7.53 4.63
C VAL A 56 3.24 7.70 3.12
N THR A 57 3.07 8.93 2.63
CA THR A 57 3.11 9.23 1.20
C THR A 57 4.50 8.97 0.60
N ALA A 58 5.58 9.35 1.28
CA ALA A 58 6.95 9.08 0.84
C ALA A 58 7.24 7.57 0.77
N ILE A 59 6.79 6.79 1.76
CA ILE A 59 6.92 5.33 1.76
C ILE A 59 6.11 4.71 0.61
N ALA A 60 4.86 5.13 0.41
CA ALA A 60 4.03 4.65 -0.70
C ALA A 60 4.68 4.90 -2.08
N LYS A 61 5.38 6.04 -2.25
CA LYS A 61 6.16 6.33 -3.45
C LYS A 61 7.29 5.32 -3.65
N ILE A 62 8.05 5.05 -2.61
CA ILE A 62 9.22 4.15 -2.64
C ILE A 62 8.82 2.70 -2.89
N GLU A 63 7.72 2.28 -2.27
CA GLU A 63 7.26 0.89 -2.23
C GLU A 63 6.51 0.48 -3.49
N SER A 64 5.59 1.31 -3.97
CA SER A 64 4.71 0.96 -5.09
C SER A 64 4.76 1.94 -6.26
N GLY A 65 5.42 3.09 -6.11
CA GLY A 65 5.28 4.20 -7.06
C GLY A 65 3.82 4.64 -7.19
N TYR A 66 3.07 4.62 -6.07
CA TYR A 66 1.64 4.90 -6.00
C TYR A 66 0.75 3.94 -6.82
N ASN A 67 1.22 2.72 -7.09
CA ASN A 67 0.41 1.69 -7.73
C ASN A 67 -0.35 0.87 -6.67
N PRO A 68 -1.68 1.00 -6.54
CA PRO A 68 -2.45 0.23 -5.57
C PRO A 68 -2.48 -1.27 -5.90
N MET A 69 -2.19 -1.65 -7.14
CA MET A 69 -2.12 -3.05 -7.57
C MET A 69 -0.70 -3.64 -7.49
N ALA A 70 0.25 -2.94 -6.85
CA ALA A 70 1.60 -3.45 -6.68
C ALA A 70 1.60 -4.71 -5.80
N ILE A 71 2.30 -5.75 -6.24
CA ILE A 71 2.53 -6.97 -5.47
C ILE A 71 3.95 -7.46 -5.71
N ARG A 72 4.57 -7.97 -4.66
CA ARG A 72 5.86 -8.64 -4.73
C ARG A 72 5.82 -9.90 -3.88
N TRP A 73 6.19 -11.02 -4.49
CA TRP A 73 6.33 -12.29 -3.79
C TRP A 73 7.67 -12.32 -3.04
N GLU A 74 7.61 -12.60 -1.74
CA GLU A 74 8.75 -12.68 -0.83
C GLU A 74 9.03 -14.13 -0.50
N GLY A 75 9.48 -14.89 -1.50
CA GLY A 75 9.67 -16.34 -1.40
C GLY A 75 10.61 -16.81 -0.30
N HIS A 76 11.51 -15.94 0.18
CA HIS A 76 12.43 -16.23 1.28
C HIS A 76 11.72 -16.34 2.64
N ILE A 77 10.53 -15.74 2.79
CA ILE A 77 9.69 -15.80 3.99
C ILE A 77 8.31 -16.42 3.73
N GLY A 78 8.00 -16.77 2.47
CA GLY A 78 6.72 -17.38 2.11
C GLY A 78 5.53 -16.42 2.24
N ASP A 79 5.76 -15.13 2.01
CA ASP A 79 4.74 -14.06 2.15
C ASP A 79 4.72 -13.16 0.89
N ALA A 80 3.75 -12.25 0.80
CA ALA A 80 3.63 -11.26 -0.25
C ALA A 80 3.42 -9.86 0.33
N SER A 81 4.17 -8.88 -0.17
CA SER A 81 3.90 -7.47 0.08
C SER A 81 2.98 -6.92 -1.01
N SER A 82 1.90 -6.24 -0.62
CA SER A 82 0.86 -5.79 -1.56
C SER A 82 0.36 -4.38 -1.30
N GLY A 83 -0.18 -3.75 -2.33
CA GLY A 83 -0.78 -2.43 -2.25
C GLY A 83 0.19 -1.26 -2.30
N LEU A 84 -0.34 -0.07 -2.01
CA LEU A 84 0.40 1.19 -1.96
C LEU A 84 1.59 1.12 -1.00
N MET A 85 1.38 0.55 0.18
CA MET A 85 2.34 0.53 1.28
C MET A 85 3.21 -0.72 1.31
N GLN A 86 2.98 -1.69 0.40
CA GLN A 86 3.68 -2.98 0.35
C GLN A 86 3.80 -3.65 1.73
N THR A 87 2.73 -3.61 2.52
CA THR A 87 2.67 -4.32 3.79
C THR A 87 2.59 -5.82 3.50
N LEU A 88 3.39 -6.62 4.22
CA LEU A 88 3.32 -8.08 4.18
C LEU A 88 1.95 -8.56 4.69
N LEU A 89 1.38 -9.60 4.08
CA LEU A 89 0.11 -10.15 4.54
C LEU A 89 0.20 -10.65 5.99
N GLY A 90 1.31 -11.30 6.36
CA GLY A 90 1.54 -11.73 7.74
C GLY A 90 1.60 -10.55 8.73
N THR A 91 2.21 -9.43 8.33
CA THR A 91 2.25 -8.21 9.16
C THR A 91 0.86 -7.60 9.32
N ALA A 92 0.08 -7.50 8.23
CA ALA A 92 -1.27 -6.96 8.27
C ALA A 92 -2.21 -7.83 9.14
N TYR A 93 -2.10 -9.16 9.02
CA TYR A 93 -2.80 -10.11 9.88
C TYR A 93 -2.47 -9.88 11.35
N TRP A 94 -1.18 -9.89 11.71
CA TRP A 94 -0.72 -9.70 13.08
C TRP A 94 -1.13 -8.34 13.67
N LEU A 95 -1.15 -7.27 12.86
CA LEU A 95 -1.66 -5.97 13.29
C LEU A 95 -3.14 -6.06 13.68
N ALA A 96 -3.95 -6.74 12.85
CA ALA A 96 -5.38 -6.90 13.08
C ALA A 96 -5.71 -7.78 14.29
N THR A 97 -5.00 -8.90 14.46
CA THR A 97 -5.33 -9.92 15.47
C THR A 97 -4.65 -9.70 16.81
N ASP A 98 -3.39 -9.27 16.83
CA ASP A 98 -2.57 -9.25 18.04
C ASP A 98 -2.37 -7.83 18.56
N MET A 99 -2.31 -6.83 17.67
CA MET A 99 -1.94 -5.45 18.03
C MET A 99 -3.13 -4.48 18.10
N SER A 100 -4.38 -4.99 18.06
CA SER A 100 -5.62 -4.20 18.15
C SER A 100 -5.88 -3.21 17.00
N TYR A 101 -5.27 -3.42 15.82
CA TYR A 101 -5.58 -2.65 14.61
C TYR A 101 -6.63 -3.36 13.74
N GLY A 102 -7.79 -3.69 14.33
CA GLY A 102 -8.84 -4.48 13.67
C GLY A 102 -9.91 -3.70 12.88
N ALA A 103 -9.72 -2.42 12.55
CA ALA A 103 -10.77 -1.60 11.93
C ALA A 103 -11.29 -2.13 10.57
N HIS A 104 -10.46 -2.87 9.84
CA HIS A 104 -10.81 -3.54 8.59
C HIS A 104 -10.95 -5.07 8.73
N GLY A 105 -11.05 -5.58 9.97
CA GLY A 105 -11.05 -7.02 10.24
C GLY A 105 -9.71 -7.70 9.93
N THR A 106 -9.74 -9.02 9.79
CA THR A 106 -8.57 -9.82 9.39
C THR A 106 -8.39 -9.73 7.87
N PRO A 107 -7.30 -9.13 7.36
CA PRO A 107 -7.13 -8.92 5.93
C PRO A 107 -6.75 -10.21 5.21
N ALA A 108 -7.30 -10.39 4.01
CA ALA A 108 -6.77 -11.27 2.98
C ALA A 108 -5.89 -10.48 2.00
N LEU A 109 -5.14 -11.20 1.15
CA LEU A 109 -4.23 -10.58 0.18
C LEU A 109 -4.91 -9.53 -0.71
N ASN A 110 -6.13 -9.82 -1.17
CA ASN A 110 -6.86 -8.93 -2.07
C ASN A 110 -7.29 -7.61 -1.40
N ASP A 111 -7.49 -7.62 -0.09
CA ASP A 111 -7.91 -6.43 0.65
C ASP A 111 -6.78 -5.38 0.66
N LEU A 112 -5.53 -5.82 0.64
CA LEU A 112 -4.38 -4.91 0.61
C LEU A 112 -4.22 -4.16 -0.72
N PHE A 113 -4.95 -4.54 -1.78
CA PHE A 113 -5.01 -3.76 -3.02
C PHE A 113 -5.98 -2.57 -2.94
N ASP A 114 -6.87 -2.54 -1.95
CA ASP A 114 -7.66 -1.35 -1.68
C ASP A 114 -6.74 -0.24 -1.12
N PRO A 115 -6.70 0.95 -1.76
CA PRO A 115 -5.82 2.05 -1.32
C PRO A 115 -5.97 2.43 0.16
N ARG A 116 -7.21 2.43 0.68
CA ARG A 116 -7.49 2.83 2.07
C ARG A 116 -7.01 1.76 3.03
N VAL A 117 -7.32 0.49 2.75
CA VAL A 117 -6.86 -0.66 3.57
C VAL A 117 -5.33 -0.76 3.56
N SER A 118 -4.69 -0.57 2.40
CA SER A 118 -3.23 -0.57 2.27
C SER A 118 -2.59 0.53 3.13
N ILE A 119 -3.10 1.76 3.03
CA ILE A 119 -2.62 2.89 3.84
C ILE A 119 -2.89 2.65 5.33
N TYR A 120 -4.04 2.09 5.69
CA TYR A 120 -4.38 1.78 7.07
C TYR A 120 -3.36 0.84 7.71
N PHE A 121 -3.10 -0.32 7.11
CA PHE A 121 -2.15 -1.28 7.68
C PHE A 121 -0.71 -0.77 7.63
N GLY A 122 -0.30 -0.06 6.57
CA GLY A 122 1.00 0.59 6.52
C GLY A 122 1.19 1.65 7.61
N ALA A 123 0.20 2.53 7.80
CA ALA A 123 0.23 3.56 8.84
C ALA A 123 0.12 2.97 10.25
N ALA A 124 -0.67 1.91 10.45
CA ALA A 124 -0.73 1.18 11.71
C ALA A 124 0.63 0.56 12.07
N TYR A 125 1.35 0.02 11.09
CA TYR A 125 2.69 -0.50 11.33
C TYR A 125 3.68 0.60 11.72
N LEU A 126 3.68 1.73 11.02
CA LEU A 126 4.49 2.91 11.36
C LEU A 126 4.14 3.43 12.76
N HIS A 127 2.85 3.48 13.10
CA HIS A 127 2.39 3.86 14.43
C HIS A 127 2.93 2.91 15.50
N TRP A 128 2.83 1.60 15.28
CA TRP A 128 3.34 0.62 16.23
C TRP A 128 4.87 0.71 16.40
N LEU A 129 5.61 0.91 15.31
CA LEU A 129 7.07 1.05 15.32
C LEU A 129 7.54 2.26 16.14
N ARG A 130 6.76 3.35 16.19
CA ARG A 130 7.13 4.58 16.90
C ARG A 130 7.38 4.38 18.41
N THR A 131 6.73 3.38 19.00
CA THR A 131 6.85 3.01 20.41
C THR A 131 7.33 1.56 20.57
N TYR A 132 8.12 1.05 19.63
CA TYR A 132 8.58 -0.33 19.66
C TYR A 132 9.30 -0.66 20.98
N ARG A 133 8.79 -1.67 21.70
CA ARG A 133 9.18 -2.06 23.08
C ARG A 133 8.98 -0.97 24.13
N GLY A 134 7.95 -0.14 23.98
CA GLY A 134 7.61 0.94 24.92
C GLY A 134 8.56 2.13 24.86
N LEU A 135 9.48 2.18 23.89
CA LEU A 135 10.46 3.24 23.75
C LEU A 135 10.15 4.12 22.54
N PRO A 136 10.17 5.45 22.66
CA PRO A 136 10.03 6.34 21.53
C PRO A 136 11.19 6.12 20.54
N ARG A 137 10.87 6.06 19.25
CA ARG A 137 11.83 5.83 18.16
C ARG A 137 12.00 7.07 17.31
N THR A 138 13.21 7.26 16.80
CA THR A 138 13.48 8.30 15.81
C THR A 138 12.82 7.94 14.48
N GLU A 139 12.55 8.94 13.66
CA GLU A 139 12.01 8.75 12.31
C GLU A 139 12.88 7.82 11.46
N GLN A 140 14.21 7.99 11.48
CA GLN A 140 15.14 7.10 10.80
C GLN A 140 14.98 5.64 11.28
N TRP A 141 14.89 5.41 12.58
CA TRP A 141 14.71 4.06 13.12
C TRP A 141 13.39 3.43 12.65
N ILE A 142 12.30 4.21 12.63
CA ILE A 142 10.98 3.76 12.17
C ILE A 142 11.05 3.37 10.70
N VAL A 143 11.58 4.23 9.84
CA VAL A 143 11.66 4.01 8.39
C VAL A 143 12.55 2.82 8.05
N GLN A 144 13.70 2.69 8.71
CA GLN A 144 14.59 1.54 8.52
C GLN A 144 13.93 0.23 9.00
N SER A 145 13.21 0.27 10.12
CA SER A 145 12.48 -0.89 10.64
C SER A 145 11.25 -1.26 9.80
N TYR A 146 10.65 -0.31 9.10
CA TYR A 146 9.59 -0.58 8.13
C TYR A 146 10.11 -1.46 6.98
N ASN A 147 11.32 -1.15 6.48
CA ASN A 147 11.95 -1.91 5.40
C ASN A 147 12.58 -3.24 5.84
N GLY A 148 13.33 -3.24 6.95
CA GLY A 148 14.12 -4.40 7.36
C GLY A 148 13.47 -5.27 8.45
N GLY A 149 12.44 -4.77 9.11
CA GLY A 149 11.96 -5.29 10.38
C GLY A 149 12.70 -4.68 11.59
N PRO A 150 12.05 -4.57 12.76
CA PRO A 150 12.62 -3.93 13.93
C PRO A 150 13.84 -4.69 14.47
N GLY A 151 15.01 -4.04 14.49
CA GLY A 151 16.27 -4.63 14.96
C GLY A 151 17.14 -5.24 13.85
N ASN A 152 16.70 -5.19 12.59
CA ASN A 152 17.46 -5.68 11.44
C ASN A 152 18.00 -4.52 10.59
N PHE A 153 19.09 -3.92 11.04
CA PHE A 153 19.75 -2.81 10.34
C PHE A 153 20.87 -3.33 9.44
N SER A 154 20.88 -2.89 8.18
CA SER A 154 21.85 -3.31 7.18
C SER A 154 22.12 -2.20 6.16
N GLY A 155 23.03 -2.45 5.21
CA GLY A 155 23.24 -1.52 4.08
C GLY A 155 21.98 -1.32 3.23
N ALA A 156 21.04 -2.27 3.24
CA ALA A 156 19.76 -2.12 2.55
C ALA A 156 18.84 -1.11 3.24
N THR A 157 18.73 -1.18 4.58
CA THR A 157 17.91 -0.22 5.34
C THR A 157 18.51 1.18 5.32
N GLU A 158 19.83 1.32 5.24
CA GLU A 158 20.48 2.64 5.06
C GLU A 158 20.17 3.26 3.70
N ARG A 159 20.25 2.46 2.62
CA ARG A 159 19.83 2.90 1.29
C ARG A 159 18.34 3.25 1.25
N TYR A 160 17.51 2.49 1.97
CA TYR A 160 16.08 2.77 2.09
C TYR A 160 15.83 4.13 2.78
N TRP A 161 16.54 4.41 3.87
CA TRP A 161 16.50 5.71 4.54
C TRP A 161 16.89 6.88 3.62
N SER A 162 17.96 6.72 2.84
CA SER A 162 18.38 7.76 1.88
C SER A 162 17.32 8.03 0.81
N ARG A 163 16.69 6.97 0.27
CA ARG A 163 15.56 7.10 -0.67
C ARG A 163 14.36 7.79 0.00
N TYR A 164 14.12 7.50 1.27
CA TYR A 164 13.03 8.11 2.04
C TYR A 164 13.22 9.60 2.23
N VAL A 165 14.41 10.04 2.62
CA VAL A 165 14.70 11.48 2.80
C VAL A 165 14.46 12.24 1.51
N ALA A 166 14.95 11.73 0.37
CA ALA A 166 14.70 12.34 -0.94
C ALA A 166 13.21 12.32 -1.33
N ALA A 167 12.52 11.19 -1.11
CA ALA A 167 11.10 11.08 -1.42
C ALA A 167 10.24 12.03 -0.57
N LYS A 168 10.56 12.19 0.72
CA LYS A 168 9.88 13.11 1.63
C LYS A 168 10.04 14.55 1.11
N GLN A 169 11.26 14.92 0.71
CA GLN A 169 11.69 16.06 -0.13
C GLN A 169 10.64 16.58 -1.15
N GLU A 170 10.06 15.63 -1.88
CA GLU A 170 9.19 15.91 -3.04
C GLU A 170 7.70 15.90 -2.69
N VAL A 171 7.37 15.40 -1.50
CA VAL A 171 6.01 15.34 -0.97
C VAL A 171 5.74 16.55 -0.07
N CYS A 172 6.72 16.89 0.75
CA CYS A 172 6.73 17.95 1.76
C CYS A 172 8.15 18.56 1.79
#